data_AF-A0A8H3CN33-F1
#
_entry.id   AF-A0A8H3CN33-F1
#
_cell.length_a   1.000
_cell.length_b   1.000
_cell.length_c   1.000
_cell.angle_alpha   90.00
_cell.angle_beta   90.00
_cell.angle_gamma   90.00
#
_symmetry.space_group_name_H-M   'P 1'
#
loop_
_entity.id
_entity.type
_entity.pdbx_description
1 polymer ?
#
loop_
_entity_poly.entity_id
_entity_poly.type
_entity_poly.pdbx_seq_one_letter_code
_entity_poly.pdbx_strand_id
1 'polypeptide(L)'
;MRFFGKLFLFSLTVVFGFLQVCLAQGFPDCSMGCLGKSDPGSCSLEDNNCLCGFMPFVEGTFACFKSSCSDAGDLRSAYDMAVAMCNQAGVTETMVAPPKRTLIPMRRAYPVAVGRA
;
A
#
# COMPACT_ATOMS: atom_id res chain seq x y z
N MET A 1 -45.99 10.73 -28.26
CA MET A 1 -45.57 11.06 -26.89
C MET A 1 -45.16 9.80 -26.09
N ARG A 2 -44.15 9.03 -26.55
CA ARG A 2 -43.72 7.77 -25.89
C ARG A 2 -42.20 7.63 -25.69
N PHE A 3 -41.42 8.65 -26.06
CA PHE A 3 -39.96 8.66 -25.89
C PHE A 3 -39.48 9.42 -24.64
N PHE A 4 -40.30 10.33 -24.10
CA PHE A 4 -39.92 11.16 -22.96
C PHE A 4 -39.86 10.41 -21.62
N GLY A 5 -40.63 9.31 -21.48
CA GLY A 5 -40.66 8.53 -20.23
C GLY A 5 -39.46 7.59 -20.03
N LYS A 6 -38.79 7.17 -21.11
CA LYS A 6 -37.61 6.30 -21.02
C LYS A 6 -36.31 7.08 -20.77
N LEU A 7 -36.25 8.33 -21.22
CA LEU A 7 -35.09 9.21 -21.00
C LEU A 7 -34.95 9.61 -19.52
N PHE A 8 -36.08 9.80 -18.81
CA PHE A 8 -36.06 10.20 -17.40
C PHE A 8 -35.72 9.04 -16.44
N LEU A 9 -36.13 7.81 -16.77
CA LEU A 9 -35.82 6.62 -15.97
C LEU A 9 -34.35 6.16 -16.10
N PHE A 10 -33.69 6.46 -17.22
CA PHE A 10 -32.28 6.12 -17.41
C PHE A 10 -31.32 7.05 -16.65
N SER A 11 -31.76 8.25 -16.29
CA SER A 11 -30.90 9.23 -15.61
C SER A 11 -30.73 8.91 -14.12
N LEU A 12 -31.72 8.28 -13.48
CA LEU A 12 -31.69 7.93 -12.05
C LEU A 12 -30.80 6.73 -11.72
N THR A 13 -30.56 5.80 -12.65
CA THR A 13 -29.73 4.60 -12.38
C THR A 13 -28.24 4.85 -12.52
N VAL A 14 -27.84 5.84 -13.32
CA VAL A 14 -26.41 6.18 -13.50
C VAL A 14 -25.87 6.88 -12.25
N VAL A 15 -26.68 7.65 -11.52
CA VAL A 15 -26.23 8.35 -10.30
C VAL A 15 -25.95 7.39 -9.14
N PHE A 16 -26.65 6.24 -9.06
CA PHE A 16 -26.43 5.24 -8.01
C PHE A 16 -25.24 4.30 -8.26
N GLY A 17 -24.68 4.27 -9.48
CA GLY A 17 -23.58 3.39 -9.86
C GLY A 17 -22.17 3.93 -9.56
N PHE A 18 -22.04 5.18 -9.09
CA PHE A 18 -20.75 5.83 -8.86
C PHE A 18 -20.30 5.86 -7.39
N LEU A 19 -20.93 5.09 -6.49
CA LEU A 19 -20.56 5.07 -5.07
C LEU A 19 -19.56 3.97 -4.66
N GLN A 20 -19.00 3.20 -5.62
CA GLN A 20 -18.18 2.01 -5.28
C GLN A 20 -16.74 2.01 -5.81
N VAL A 21 -16.18 3.17 -6.20
CA VAL A 21 -14.73 3.32 -6.44
C VAL A 21 -14.14 4.36 -5.49
N CYS A 22 -14.32 4.13 -4.19
CA CYS A 22 -13.59 4.84 -3.13
C CYS A 22 -13.07 3.82 -2.10
N LEU A 23 -12.53 2.68 -2.55
CA LEU A 23 -11.54 2.00 -1.70
C LEU A 23 -10.27 2.85 -1.83
N ALA A 24 -10.21 3.90 -1.01
CA ALA A 24 -9.00 4.64 -0.76
C ALA A 24 -7.90 3.60 -0.52
N GLN A 25 -6.98 3.50 -1.48
CA GLN A 25 -5.73 2.78 -1.31
C GLN A 25 -4.93 3.66 -0.33
N GLY A 26 -5.31 3.66 0.94
CA GLY A 26 -4.59 4.34 2.00
C GLY A 26 -3.47 3.44 2.51
N PHE A 27 -2.55 4.02 3.28
CA PHE A 27 -1.67 3.18 4.10
C PHE A 27 -2.51 2.33 5.06
N PRO A 28 -2.16 1.05 5.28
CA PRO A 28 -2.82 0.25 6.30
C PRO A 28 -2.59 0.86 7.68
N ASP A 29 -3.54 0.68 8.60
CA ASP A 29 -3.51 1.28 9.94
C ASP A 29 -2.20 1.00 10.70
N CYS A 30 -1.62 -0.20 10.52
CA CYS A 30 -0.35 -0.59 11.13
C CYS A 30 0.84 0.29 10.73
N SER A 31 0.78 0.94 9.57
CA SER A 31 1.87 1.75 9.00
C SER A 31 1.67 3.25 9.16
N MET A 32 0.45 3.69 9.49
CA MET A 32 0.12 5.11 9.70
C MET A 32 1.03 5.75 10.74
N GLY A 33 1.35 5.03 11.83
CA GLY A 33 2.22 5.50 12.89
C GLY A 33 3.70 5.65 12.48
N CYS A 34 4.10 5.15 11.32
CA CYS A 34 5.48 5.19 10.81
C CYS A 34 5.73 6.35 9.84
N LEU A 35 4.68 6.95 9.28
CA LEU A 35 4.81 8.06 8.34
C LEU A 35 5.40 9.28 9.06
N GLY A 36 6.53 9.78 8.54
CA GLY A 36 7.23 10.93 9.14
C GLY A 36 7.90 10.67 10.48
N LYS A 37 8.04 9.40 10.92
CA LYS A 37 8.81 9.05 12.13
C LYS A 37 10.31 9.07 11.93
N SER A 38 10.73 8.70 10.73
CA SER A 38 12.14 8.65 10.37
C SER A 38 12.70 10.05 10.22
N ASP A 39 13.99 10.20 10.48
CA ASP A 39 14.70 11.47 10.31
C ASP A 39 14.64 11.90 8.83
N PRO A 40 14.04 13.06 8.52
CA PRO A 40 13.96 13.55 7.15
C PRO A 40 15.24 14.26 6.69
N GLY A 41 16.26 14.36 7.54
CA GLY A 41 17.46 15.13 7.28
C GLY A 41 17.13 16.60 7.01
N SER A 42 17.52 17.08 5.82
CA SER A 42 17.21 18.45 5.35
C SER A 42 15.90 18.56 4.58
N CYS A 43 15.19 17.44 4.35
CA CYS A 43 13.94 17.43 3.60
C CYS A 43 12.78 17.93 4.46
N SER A 44 11.81 18.61 3.85
CA SER A 44 10.51 18.86 4.49
C SER A 44 9.70 17.56 4.53
N LEU A 45 8.89 17.37 5.58
CA LEU A 45 7.95 16.24 5.68
C LEU A 45 6.87 16.27 4.60
N GLU A 46 6.69 17.39 3.91
CA GLU A 46 5.73 17.56 2.80
C GLU A 46 6.40 17.37 1.43
N ASP A 47 7.74 17.34 1.36
CA ASP A 47 8.49 17.18 0.11
C ASP A 47 8.78 15.71 -0.17
N ASN A 48 7.80 15.04 -0.75
CA ASN A 48 7.91 13.62 -1.10
C ASN A 48 9.07 13.35 -2.08
N ASN A 49 9.45 14.29 -2.95
CA ASN A 49 10.58 14.07 -3.86
C ASN A 49 11.89 14.00 -3.08
N CYS A 50 12.13 14.97 -2.18
CA CYS A 50 13.31 14.98 -1.33
C CYS A 50 13.35 13.77 -0.39
N LEU A 51 12.23 13.49 0.30
CA LEU A 51 12.14 12.38 1.25
C LEU A 51 12.38 11.02 0.59
N CYS A 52 11.75 10.79 -0.56
CA CYS A 52 11.95 9.55 -1.30
C CYS A 52 13.37 9.44 -1.85
N GLY A 53 14.02 10.56 -2.18
CA GLY A 53 15.43 10.59 -2.58
C GLY A 53 16.41 10.33 -1.43
N PHE A 54 15.96 10.44 -0.17
CA PHE A 54 16.81 10.30 1.01
C PHE A 54 16.73 8.89 1.60
N MET A 55 17.69 8.04 1.23
CA MET A 55 17.75 6.64 1.66
C MET A 55 17.57 6.40 3.18
N PRO A 56 18.20 7.16 4.10
CA PRO A 56 18.02 6.94 5.53
C PRO A 56 16.56 7.09 5.99
N PHE A 57 15.83 8.05 5.42
CA PHE A 57 14.41 8.22 5.71
C PHE A 57 13.57 7.06 5.18
N VAL A 58 13.84 6.64 3.95
CA VAL A 58 13.14 5.51 3.30
C VAL A 58 13.38 4.21 4.08
N GLU A 59 14.64 3.89 4.40
CA GLU A 59 15.01 2.70 5.15
C GLU A 59 14.44 2.70 6.57
N GLY A 60 14.49 3.85 7.26
CA GLY A 60 13.89 4.00 8.59
C GLY A 60 12.38 3.77 8.57
N THR A 61 11.70 4.31 7.55
CA THR A 61 10.24 4.19 7.43
C THR A 61 9.86 2.74 7.14
N PHE A 62 10.63 2.07 6.30
CA PHE A 62 10.51 0.64 6.02
C PHE A 62 10.84 -0.26 7.21
N ALA A 63 11.84 0.08 8.01
CA ALA A 63 12.12 -0.63 9.26
C ALA A 63 10.94 -0.52 10.23
N CYS A 64 10.34 0.67 10.32
CA CYS A 64 9.13 0.87 11.12
C CYS A 64 7.93 0.07 10.58
N PHE A 65 7.72 0.02 9.25
CA PHE A 65 6.67 -0.83 8.68
C PHE A 65 6.86 -2.30 9.06
N LYS A 66 8.10 -2.82 8.99
CA LYS A 66 8.40 -4.21 9.39
C LYS A 66 8.13 -4.48 10.87
N SER A 67 8.34 -3.51 11.75
CA SER A 67 8.07 -3.69 13.19
C SER A 67 6.58 -3.54 13.53
N SER A 68 5.86 -2.69 12.82
CA SER A 68 4.49 -2.31 13.16
C SER A 68 3.44 -3.16 12.42
N CYS A 69 3.75 -3.64 11.22
CA CYS A 69 2.87 -4.49 10.42
C CYS A 69 3.32 -5.94 10.48
N SER A 70 2.68 -6.73 11.35
CA SER A 70 2.97 -8.16 11.50
C SER A 70 2.41 -9.01 10.35
N ASP A 71 1.28 -8.57 9.78
CA ASP A 71 0.64 -9.24 8.65
C ASP A 71 1.40 -8.95 7.35
N ALA A 72 1.74 -10.03 6.64
CA ALA A 72 2.51 -9.92 5.41
C ALA A 72 1.75 -9.19 4.28
N GLY A 73 0.42 -9.21 4.32
CA GLY A 73 -0.44 -8.46 3.40
C GLY A 73 -0.36 -6.97 3.65
N ASP A 74 -0.47 -6.54 4.92
CA ASP A 74 -0.41 -5.14 5.29
C ASP A 74 0.98 -4.56 5.08
N LEU A 75 2.02 -5.31 5.45
CA LEU A 75 3.40 -4.91 5.17
C LEU A 75 3.58 -4.68 3.66
N ARG A 76 3.16 -5.63 2.82
CA ARG A 76 3.21 -5.52 1.36
C ARG A 76 2.45 -4.29 0.86
N SER A 77 1.24 -4.07 1.36
CA SER A 77 0.41 -2.92 0.98
C SER A 77 1.05 -1.59 1.36
N ALA A 78 1.61 -1.47 2.57
CA ALA A 78 2.34 -0.28 3.02
C ALA A 78 3.55 0.03 2.13
N TYR A 79 4.32 -1.01 1.75
CA TYR A 79 5.42 -0.88 0.80
C TYR A 79 4.95 -0.41 -0.57
N ASP A 80 3.97 -1.10 -1.16
CA ASP A 80 3.48 -0.81 -2.51
C ASP A 80 2.88 0.62 -2.56
N MET A 81 2.23 1.07 -1.49
CA MET A 81 1.73 2.45 -1.33
C MET A 81 2.85 3.49 -1.24
N ALA A 82 3.87 3.25 -0.42
CA ALA A 82 5.02 4.15 -0.33
C ALA A 82 5.73 4.26 -1.69
N VAL A 83 5.93 3.13 -2.39
CA VAL A 83 6.51 3.09 -3.74
C VAL A 83 5.68 3.90 -4.72
N ALA A 84 4.36 3.73 -4.70
CA ALA A 84 3.46 4.50 -5.55
C ALA A 84 3.54 6.01 -5.29
N MET A 85 3.71 6.44 -4.03
CA MET A 85 3.91 7.85 -3.69
C MET A 85 5.24 8.40 -4.21
N CYS A 86 6.33 7.67 -4.03
CA CYS A 86 7.64 8.09 -4.53
C CYS A 86 7.68 8.14 -6.06
N ASN A 87 7.05 7.19 -6.73
CA ASN A 87 6.91 7.20 -8.19
C ASN A 87 6.11 8.41 -8.67
N GLN A 88 5.03 8.79 -7.97
CA GLN A 88 4.27 10.01 -8.26
C GLN A 88 5.11 11.28 -8.06
N ALA A 89 6.04 11.27 -7.10
CA ALA A 89 6.99 12.35 -6.90
C ALA A 89 8.16 12.36 -7.90
N GLY A 90 8.24 11.36 -8.80
CA GLY A 90 9.28 11.24 -9.82
C GLY A 90 10.53 10.47 -9.36
N VAL A 91 10.47 9.77 -8.23
CA VAL A 91 11.59 9.03 -7.65
C VAL A 91 11.33 7.53 -7.74
N THR A 92 12.06 6.84 -8.63
CA THR A 92 11.87 5.40 -8.92
C THR A 92 13.00 4.49 -8.40
N GLU A 93 14.18 5.05 -8.12
CA GLU A 93 15.42 4.27 -7.92
C GLU A 93 15.75 3.97 -6.45
N THR A 94 15.33 4.82 -5.52
CA THR A 94 15.73 4.76 -4.10
C THR A 94 14.86 3.86 -3.24
N MET A 95 13.73 3.40 -3.79
CA MET A 95 12.81 2.54 -3.07
C MET A 95 13.28 1.10 -3.21
N VAL A 96 13.93 0.58 -2.17
CA VAL A 96 14.22 -0.86 -2.04
C VAL A 96 12.92 -1.58 -2.31
N ALA A 97 12.86 -2.28 -3.46
CA ALA A 97 11.69 -3.06 -3.84
C ALA A 97 11.25 -3.89 -2.63
N PRO A 98 9.92 -4.05 -2.39
CA PRO A 98 9.44 -4.90 -1.30
C PRO A 98 10.24 -6.20 -1.36
N PRO A 99 10.75 -6.73 -0.23
CA PRO A 99 11.62 -7.89 -0.26
C PRO A 99 10.93 -8.90 -1.17
N LYS A 100 11.52 -9.14 -2.35
CA LYS A 100 11.02 -10.20 -3.21
C LYS A 100 11.09 -11.38 -2.27
N ARG A 101 9.93 -11.88 -1.83
CA ARG A 101 9.87 -13.26 -1.41
C ARG A 101 10.46 -13.96 -2.62
N THR A 102 11.71 -14.42 -2.49
CA THR A 102 12.11 -15.65 -3.10
C THR A 102 10.90 -16.53 -2.84
N LEU A 103 10.12 -16.79 -3.89
CA LEU A 103 9.13 -17.84 -3.88
C LEU A 103 9.96 -19.10 -3.69
N ILE A 104 10.45 -19.34 -2.48
CA ILE A 104 10.64 -20.69 -2.01
C ILE A 104 9.20 -21.18 -2.03
N PRO A 105 8.84 -22.09 -2.94
CA PRO A 105 7.52 -22.67 -2.89
C PRO A 105 7.41 -23.22 -1.47
N MET A 106 6.42 -22.75 -0.72
CA MET A 106 5.96 -23.35 0.54
C MET A 106 5.30 -24.71 0.22
N ARG A 107 5.98 -25.53 -0.59
CA ARG A 107 5.79 -26.96 -0.65
C ARG A 107 6.97 -27.54 0.11
N ARG A 108 6.63 -28.23 1.20
CA ARG A 108 7.42 -29.27 1.88
C ARG A 108 8.33 -28.79 3.02
N ALA A 109 7.72 -28.44 4.16
CA ALA A 109 8.20 -28.84 5.49
C ALA A 109 7.23 -28.41 6.61
N TYR A 110 6.03 -28.99 6.63
CA TYR A 110 5.39 -29.28 7.92
C TYR A 110 5.18 -30.79 7.96
N PRO A 111 6.09 -31.59 8.56
CA PRO A 111 5.70 -32.90 9.02
C PRO A 111 4.85 -32.67 10.28
N VAL A 112 3.52 -32.60 10.10
CA VAL A 112 2.60 -32.99 11.17
C VAL A 112 2.79 -34.50 11.35
N ALA A 113 3.72 -34.89 12.21
CA ALA A 113 3.78 -36.23 12.75
C ALA A 113 2.89 -36.25 14.00
N VAL A 114 1.62 -36.63 13.80
CA VAL A 114 0.77 -37.13 14.88
C VAL A 114 1.40 -38.44 15.36
N GLY A 115 2.12 -38.38 16.49
CA GLY A 115 2.54 -39.56 17.23
C GLY A 115 1.39 -40.02 18.12
N ARG A 116 0.71 -41.09 17.71
CA ARG A 116 -0.06 -41.94 18.63
C ARG A 116 0.92 -42.82 19.42
N ALA A 117 0.77 -42.84 20.74
CA ALA A 117 1.15 -43.94 21.61
C ALA A 117 -0.09 -44.33 22.40
#